data_AF-A0A318ZFT1-F1
#
_entry.id   AF-A0A318ZFT1-F1
#
_cell.length_a   1.000
_cell.length_b   1.000
_cell.length_c   1.000
_cell.angle_alpha   90.00
_cell.angle_beta   90.00
_cell.angle_gamma   90.00
#
_symmetry.space_group_name_H-M   'P 1'
#
loop_
_entity.id
_entity.type
_entity.pdbx_description
1 polymer ?
#
loop_
_entity_poly.entity_id
_entity_poly.type
_entity_poly.pdbx_seq_one_letter_code
_entity_poly.pdbx_strand_id
1 'polypeptide(L)'
;MRSVYAVAPLALALRAAATTKDAWAFGHGFYTGPPSNSAHITKATWSVIAPGVPENTTVEDTSDEVWVSLWIGLQATAGSDSSYLYQPLLNWSPDQESQGCPATVEEWCVAASTYTPSGQLGQAYVTVPKDSQVDFEVTVTDSKVTQVVSIDGKVVSKETDKLDSNLLYLYSGDECYTGSGTCGTQPGYSWNNITIHLSEADTKFGETLYLYSGSSSNGLTTSDGGKTWHTDAIKIASDTFEDVE
;
A
#
# COMPACT_ATOMS: atom_id res chain seq x y z
N MET A 1 51.84 -27.42 48.74
CA MET A 1 52.02 -26.85 47.38
C MET A 1 51.64 -27.95 46.40
N ARG A 2 50.66 -27.85 45.51
CA ARG A 2 50.12 -26.71 44.77
C ARG A 2 48.59 -26.87 44.64
N SER A 3 47.86 -25.77 44.78
CA SER A 3 46.44 -25.65 44.44
C SER A 3 46.24 -25.88 42.93
N VAL A 4 45.26 -26.71 42.56
CA VAL A 4 44.79 -26.83 41.17
C VAL A 4 43.59 -25.90 41.04
N TYR A 5 43.78 -24.82 40.30
CA TYR A 5 42.73 -23.85 39.98
C TYR A 5 41.75 -24.47 38.98
N ALA A 6 40.46 -24.36 39.29
CA ALA A 6 39.37 -24.65 38.38
C ALA A 6 39.38 -23.61 37.24
N VAL A 7 39.30 -24.08 36.00
CA VAL A 7 38.96 -23.25 34.84
C VAL A 7 37.64 -23.80 34.31
N ALA A 8 36.53 -23.19 34.73
CA ALA A 8 35.25 -23.39 34.08
C ALA A 8 35.30 -22.65 32.73
N PRO A 9 35.06 -23.31 31.58
CA PRO A 9 34.96 -22.60 30.31
C PRO A 9 33.70 -21.72 30.36
N LEU A 10 33.92 -20.41 30.30
CA LEU A 10 32.87 -19.42 30.06
C LEU A 10 32.39 -19.63 28.63
N ALA A 11 31.35 -20.44 28.43
CA ALA A 11 30.64 -20.49 27.17
C ALA A 11 29.96 -19.14 26.95
N LEU A 12 30.54 -18.30 26.09
CA LEU A 12 29.80 -17.19 25.48
C LEU A 12 28.66 -17.83 24.70
N ALA A 13 27.47 -17.85 25.29
CA ALA A 13 26.25 -17.99 24.51
C ALA A 13 26.16 -16.72 23.65
N LEU A 14 26.63 -16.82 22.40
CA LEU A 14 26.14 -15.94 21.34
C LEU A 14 24.63 -16.10 21.37
N ARG A 15 23.93 -15.12 21.92
CA ARG A 15 22.53 -14.91 21.57
C ARG A 15 22.57 -14.60 20.08
N ALA A 16 22.31 -15.61 19.26
CA ALA A 16 21.76 -15.35 17.94
C ALA A 16 20.54 -14.47 18.20
N ALA A 17 20.66 -13.18 17.88
CA ALA A 17 19.46 -12.38 17.67
C ALA A 17 18.69 -13.17 16.61
N ALA A 18 17.52 -13.67 16.97
CA ALA A 18 16.59 -14.14 15.95
C ALA A 18 16.33 -12.91 15.08
N THR A 19 16.90 -12.88 13.88
CA THR A 19 16.43 -11.98 12.84
C THR A 19 14.96 -12.35 12.66
N THR A 20 14.07 -11.43 12.97
CA THR A 20 12.66 -11.59 12.61
C THR A 20 12.65 -11.77 11.11
N LYS A 21 12.24 -12.95 10.64
CA LYS A 21 12.19 -13.27 9.20
C LYS A 21 11.13 -12.46 8.45
N ASP A 22 10.36 -11.64 9.17
CA ASP A 22 9.26 -10.85 8.65
C ASP A 22 9.51 -9.41 9.11
N ALA A 23 10.00 -8.54 8.22
CA ALA A 23 10.14 -7.12 8.48
C ALA A 23 9.36 -6.31 7.44
N TRP A 24 8.67 -5.29 7.92
CA TRP A 24 7.83 -4.40 7.12
C TRP A 24 8.37 -2.99 7.23
N ALA A 25 8.38 -2.28 6.11
CA ALA A 25 8.67 -0.85 6.04
C ALA A 25 7.65 -0.17 5.13
N PHE A 26 7.09 0.93 5.59
CA PHE A 26 6.12 1.79 4.90
C PHE A 26 6.71 3.15 4.50
N GLY A 27 6.99 3.32 3.23
CA GLY A 27 7.58 4.51 2.68
C GLY A 27 6.74 5.78 2.77
N HIS A 28 7.00 6.65 1.81
CA HIS A 28 6.24 7.88 1.57
C HIS A 28 4.75 7.60 1.28
N GLY A 29 3.93 8.64 1.38
CA GLY A 29 2.51 8.52 1.09
C GLY A 29 1.67 9.68 1.61
N PHE A 30 0.38 9.42 1.77
CA PHE A 30 -0.55 10.39 2.32
C PHE A 30 -1.73 9.70 3.00
N TYR A 31 -2.47 10.45 3.81
CA TYR A 31 -3.80 10.05 4.24
C TYR A 31 -4.77 11.24 4.24
N THR A 32 -6.07 10.95 4.17
CA THR A 32 -7.14 11.92 4.38
C THR A 32 -8.30 11.23 5.12
N GLY A 33 -9.03 12.00 5.91
CA GLY A 33 -10.07 11.53 6.83
C GLY A 33 -9.69 11.62 8.31
N PRO A 34 -10.67 11.44 9.21
CA PRO A 34 -12.07 11.20 8.89
C PRO A 34 -12.79 12.53 8.56
N PRO A 35 -13.97 12.48 7.91
CA PRO A 35 -14.83 13.66 7.81
C PRO A 35 -15.16 14.26 9.19
N SER A 36 -15.39 15.56 9.21
CA SER A 36 -15.71 16.34 10.42
C SER A 36 -17.16 16.17 10.90
N ASN A 37 -18.00 15.55 10.07
CA ASN A 37 -19.40 15.24 10.34
C ASN A 37 -19.69 13.74 10.11
N SER A 38 -20.96 13.36 9.91
CA SER A 38 -21.37 11.97 9.65
C SER A 38 -21.12 11.49 8.21
N ALA A 39 -20.47 12.29 7.38
CA ALA A 39 -20.10 11.89 6.03
C ALA A 39 -19.16 10.68 6.06
N HIS A 40 -19.22 9.90 4.99
CA HIS A 40 -18.33 8.80 4.71
C HIS A 40 -18.08 8.70 3.21
N ILE A 41 -16.98 8.07 2.83
CA ILE A 41 -16.59 7.89 1.44
C ILE A 41 -17.52 6.86 0.79
N THR A 42 -18.18 7.26 -0.29
CA THR A 42 -19.05 6.39 -1.08
C THR A 42 -18.41 5.96 -2.39
N LYS A 43 -17.43 6.73 -2.87
CA LYS A 43 -16.66 6.41 -4.07
C LYS A 43 -15.31 7.10 -4.02
N ALA A 44 -14.26 6.43 -4.48
CA ALA A 44 -12.97 7.03 -4.75
C ALA A 44 -12.40 6.49 -6.06
N THR A 45 -11.71 7.35 -6.81
CA THR A 45 -11.01 6.98 -8.05
C THR A 45 -9.64 7.63 -8.07
N TRP A 46 -8.67 6.95 -8.68
CA TRP A 46 -7.33 7.46 -8.91
C TRP A 46 -6.68 6.69 -10.06
N SER A 47 -5.52 7.17 -10.51
CA SER A 47 -4.74 6.53 -11.57
C SER A 47 -3.25 6.63 -11.28
N VAL A 48 -2.47 5.77 -11.92
CA VAL A 48 -1.01 5.83 -11.90
C VAL A 48 -0.50 5.41 -13.27
N ILE A 49 0.57 6.04 -13.74
CA ILE A 49 1.35 5.47 -14.83
C ILE A 49 2.30 4.48 -14.19
N ALA A 50 2.26 3.22 -14.63
CA ALA A 50 3.05 2.13 -14.05
C ALA A 50 4.49 2.60 -13.77
N PRO A 51 4.89 2.71 -12.49
CA PRO A 51 6.18 3.29 -12.16
C PRO A 51 7.31 2.33 -12.52
N GLY A 52 8.55 2.81 -12.47
CA GLY A 52 9.70 1.91 -12.46
C GLY A 52 9.59 0.93 -11.29
N VAL A 53 10.00 -0.32 -11.52
CA VAL A 53 10.13 -1.32 -10.44
C VAL A 53 11.29 -0.95 -9.50
N PRO A 54 11.35 -1.49 -8.27
CA PRO A 54 12.47 -1.28 -7.37
C PRO A 54 13.82 -1.64 -8.00
N GLU A 55 14.82 -0.79 -7.76
CA GLU A 55 16.20 -0.98 -8.21
C GLU A 55 17.10 -1.38 -7.04
N ASN A 56 18.12 -2.20 -7.31
CA ASN A 56 19.11 -2.63 -6.31
C ASN A 56 18.54 -3.45 -5.13
N THR A 57 17.40 -4.13 -5.34
CA THR A 57 16.87 -5.12 -4.40
C THR A 57 17.89 -6.23 -4.15
N THR A 58 18.04 -6.65 -2.90
CA THR A 58 18.89 -7.78 -2.53
C THR A 58 18.09 -8.80 -1.75
N VAL A 59 18.38 -10.09 -2.01
CA VAL A 59 17.81 -11.22 -1.29
C VAL A 59 18.98 -12.03 -0.73
N GLU A 60 19.07 -12.12 0.59
CA GLU A 60 20.17 -12.84 1.26
C GLU A 60 19.81 -14.30 1.59
N ASP A 61 18.55 -14.57 1.93
CA ASP A 61 17.99 -15.90 2.15
C ASP A 61 16.99 -16.20 1.03
N THR A 62 17.22 -17.25 0.25
CA THR A 62 16.32 -17.63 -0.86
C THR A 62 14.95 -18.13 -0.40
N SER A 63 14.74 -18.30 0.91
CA SER A 63 13.42 -18.58 1.50
C SER A 63 12.64 -17.33 1.90
N ASP A 64 13.22 -16.14 1.73
CA ASP A 64 12.57 -14.85 1.95
C ASP A 64 11.66 -14.48 0.78
N GLU A 65 10.54 -13.85 1.10
CA GLU A 65 9.50 -13.46 0.14
C GLU A 65 9.56 -11.95 -0.11
N VAL A 66 10.71 -11.43 -0.55
CA VAL A 66 10.86 -9.99 -0.77
C VAL A 66 9.77 -9.47 -1.72
N TRP A 67 9.02 -8.46 -1.31
CA TRP A 67 8.07 -7.79 -2.17
C TRP A 67 7.97 -6.29 -1.89
N VAL A 68 7.49 -5.57 -2.90
CA VAL A 68 7.06 -4.18 -2.81
C VAL A 68 5.63 -4.07 -3.30
N SER A 69 4.80 -3.38 -2.53
CA SER A 69 3.41 -3.09 -2.85
C SER A 69 3.16 -1.58 -2.86
N LEU A 70 2.47 -1.08 -3.88
CA LEU A 70 2.02 0.32 -3.96
C LEU A 70 0.49 0.34 -4.02
N TRP A 71 -0.14 1.05 -3.10
CA TRP A 71 -1.60 1.08 -3.03
C TRP A 71 -2.18 2.38 -2.49
N ILE A 72 -3.44 2.62 -2.82
CA ILE A 72 -4.35 3.49 -2.06
C ILE A 72 -5.47 2.61 -1.54
N GLY A 73 -5.71 2.67 -0.24
CA GLY A 73 -6.70 1.87 0.47
C GLY A 73 -7.76 2.73 1.13
N LEU A 74 -8.95 2.15 1.30
CA LEU A 74 -10.04 2.77 2.04
C LEU A 74 -10.42 1.92 3.26
N GLN A 75 -10.64 2.57 4.40
CA GLN A 75 -10.95 1.89 5.65
C GLN A 75 -11.83 2.73 6.58
N ALA A 76 -12.51 2.08 7.52
CA ALA A 76 -13.26 2.74 8.58
C ALA A 76 -12.36 3.35 9.69
N THR A 77 -11.11 2.90 9.79
CA THR A 77 -10.15 3.32 10.81
C THR A 77 -8.89 3.88 10.14
N ALA A 78 -8.02 4.53 10.91
CA ALA A 78 -6.73 5.01 10.43
C ALA A 78 -5.68 3.89 10.48
N GLY A 79 -5.92 2.78 9.77
CA GLY A 79 -4.94 1.68 9.62
C GLY A 79 -5.04 0.53 10.62
N SER A 80 -6.18 0.28 11.26
CA SER A 80 -6.32 -0.87 12.16
C SER A 80 -6.49 -2.19 11.40
N ASP A 81 -5.73 -3.21 11.79
CA ASP A 81 -5.87 -4.60 11.33
C ASP A 81 -7.22 -5.26 11.69
N SER A 82 -8.01 -4.64 12.56
CA SER A 82 -9.32 -5.12 12.99
C SER A 82 -10.48 -4.74 12.04
N SER A 83 -10.23 -3.91 11.03
CA SER A 83 -11.20 -3.48 10.01
C SER A 83 -10.77 -3.84 8.60
N TYR A 84 -11.71 -3.91 7.67
CA TYR A 84 -11.41 -4.27 6.29
C TYR A 84 -10.76 -3.09 5.57
N LEU A 85 -9.64 -3.35 4.92
CA LEU A 85 -8.92 -2.39 4.10
C LEU A 85 -9.10 -2.79 2.64
N TYR A 86 -9.88 -1.99 1.91
CA TYR A 86 -10.17 -2.19 0.50
C TYR A 86 -9.09 -1.49 -0.32
N GLN A 87 -8.15 -2.26 -0.87
CA GLN A 87 -6.86 -1.80 -1.39
C GLN A 87 -6.52 -2.50 -2.71
N PRO A 88 -7.01 -2.00 -3.86
CA PRO A 88 -6.45 -2.48 -5.11
C PRO A 88 -4.99 -2.00 -5.18
N LEU A 89 -4.09 -2.90 -5.55
CA LEU A 89 -2.66 -2.73 -5.33
C LEU A 89 -1.84 -3.14 -6.54
N LEU A 90 -0.71 -2.46 -6.71
CA LEU A 90 0.41 -2.93 -7.53
C LEU A 90 1.34 -3.75 -6.62
N ASN A 91 1.81 -4.90 -7.09
CA ASN A 91 2.78 -5.72 -6.39
C ASN A 91 3.95 -6.08 -7.30
N TRP A 92 5.14 -6.18 -6.72
CA TRP A 92 6.36 -6.59 -7.39
C TRP A 92 7.26 -7.39 -6.45
N SER A 93 7.98 -8.35 -6.99
CA SER A 93 9.01 -9.13 -6.30
C SER A 93 10.16 -9.47 -7.25
N PRO A 94 11.40 -9.64 -6.75
CA PRO A 94 12.47 -10.24 -7.55
C PRO A 94 12.14 -11.67 -8.03
N ASP A 95 11.24 -12.38 -7.33
CA ASP A 95 10.68 -13.67 -7.74
C ASP A 95 9.15 -13.58 -7.89
N GLN A 96 8.71 -12.91 -8.97
CA GLN A 96 7.28 -12.73 -9.29
C GLN A 96 6.49 -14.04 -9.33
N GLU A 97 7.09 -15.13 -9.85
CA GLU A 97 6.42 -16.43 -9.99
C GLU A 97 6.07 -17.00 -8.61
N SER A 98 7.01 -16.90 -7.64
CA SER A 98 6.76 -17.32 -6.26
C SER A 98 5.57 -16.58 -5.61
N GLN A 99 5.32 -15.34 -6.04
CA GLN A 99 4.26 -14.47 -5.55
C GLN A 99 2.94 -14.58 -6.34
N GLY A 100 2.86 -15.53 -7.28
CA GLY A 100 1.68 -15.72 -8.13
C GLY A 100 1.46 -14.61 -9.16
N CYS A 101 2.48 -13.80 -9.42
CA CYS A 101 2.46 -12.75 -10.43
C CYS A 101 3.01 -13.29 -11.77
N PRO A 102 2.24 -13.26 -12.87
CA PRO A 102 2.70 -13.75 -14.16
C PRO A 102 3.66 -12.80 -14.90
N ALA A 103 3.99 -11.64 -14.31
CA ALA A 103 4.85 -10.64 -14.92
C ALA A 103 6.33 -11.01 -14.86
N THR A 104 7.14 -10.34 -15.67
CA THR A 104 8.60 -10.39 -15.53
C THR A 104 9.06 -9.53 -14.35
N VAL A 105 10.31 -9.70 -13.91
CA VAL A 105 10.92 -8.86 -12.87
C VAL A 105 11.04 -7.37 -13.27
N GLU A 106 10.81 -7.03 -14.54
CA GLU A 106 10.85 -5.64 -15.00
C GLU A 106 9.47 -4.96 -14.99
N GLU A 107 8.42 -5.66 -14.55
CA GLU A 107 7.02 -5.25 -14.65
C GLU A 107 6.28 -5.44 -13.34
N TRP A 108 5.27 -4.61 -13.08
CA TRP A 108 4.38 -4.78 -11.94
C TRP A 108 3.29 -5.81 -12.24
N CYS A 109 2.70 -6.35 -11.18
CA CYS A 109 1.38 -6.97 -11.23
C CYS A 109 0.35 -6.08 -10.53
N VAL A 110 -0.91 -6.20 -10.92
CA VAL A 110 -2.02 -5.50 -10.27
C VAL A 110 -3.15 -6.46 -9.92
N ALA A 111 -3.83 -6.21 -8.80
CA ALA A 111 -5.05 -6.91 -8.42
C ALA A 111 -6.01 -5.99 -7.65
N ALA A 112 -7.29 -6.37 -7.64
CA ALA A 112 -8.23 -5.86 -6.65
C ALA A 112 -8.10 -6.75 -5.42
N SER A 113 -8.05 -6.14 -4.24
CA SER A 113 -7.66 -6.84 -3.02
C SER A 113 -8.30 -6.20 -1.78
N THR A 114 -8.81 -7.01 -0.87
CA THR A 114 -9.30 -6.58 0.44
C THR A 114 -8.52 -7.29 1.54
N TYR A 115 -7.80 -6.53 2.36
CA TYR A 115 -7.22 -7.07 3.58
C TYR A 115 -8.27 -7.12 4.68
N THR A 116 -8.40 -8.27 5.33
CA THR A 116 -9.36 -8.51 6.42
C THR A 116 -8.64 -9.02 7.66
N PRO A 117 -9.29 -9.02 8.85
CA PRO A 117 -8.74 -9.66 10.03
C PRO A 117 -8.48 -11.17 9.88
N SER A 118 -9.01 -11.79 8.82
CA SER A 118 -8.79 -13.21 8.48
C SER A 118 -7.74 -13.41 7.39
N GLY A 119 -7.09 -12.34 6.93
CA GLY A 119 -6.10 -12.35 5.86
C GLY A 119 -6.56 -11.65 4.59
N GLN A 120 -5.75 -11.81 3.54
CA GLN A 120 -5.97 -11.19 2.23
C GLN A 120 -7.03 -11.94 1.43
N LEU A 121 -8.02 -11.19 0.94
CA LEU A 121 -8.89 -11.60 -0.16
C LEU A 121 -8.38 -10.85 -1.39
N GLY A 122 -8.11 -11.55 -2.49
CA GLY A 122 -7.59 -10.88 -3.68
C GLY A 122 -7.89 -11.66 -4.94
N GLN A 123 -8.01 -10.92 -6.04
CA GLN A 123 -8.09 -11.49 -7.38
C GLN A 123 -6.71 -11.98 -7.84
N ALA A 124 -6.70 -12.81 -8.88
CA ALA A 124 -5.46 -13.21 -9.53
C ALA A 124 -4.74 -11.97 -10.09
N TYR A 125 -3.41 -11.94 -9.92
CA TYR A 125 -2.58 -10.88 -10.45
C TYR A 125 -2.60 -10.82 -11.97
N VAL A 126 -2.62 -9.61 -12.50
CA VAL A 126 -2.48 -9.33 -13.93
C VAL A 126 -1.23 -8.50 -14.17
N THR A 127 -0.41 -8.90 -15.14
CA THR A 127 0.77 -8.13 -15.56
C THR A 127 0.39 -6.74 -16.02
N VAL A 128 1.12 -5.74 -15.53
CA VAL A 128 0.98 -4.34 -15.93
C VAL A 128 2.08 -4.03 -16.95
N PRO A 129 1.73 -3.74 -18.21
CA PRO A 129 2.71 -3.29 -19.19
C PRO A 129 3.42 -2.01 -18.73
N LYS A 130 4.71 -1.90 -19.00
CA LYS A 130 5.50 -0.69 -18.72
C LYS A 130 4.83 0.55 -19.31
N ASP A 131 4.89 1.65 -18.56
CA ASP A 131 4.36 2.97 -18.93
C ASP A 131 2.85 3.00 -19.23
N SER A 132 2.10 1.93 -18.94
CA SER A 132 0.64 1.90 -19.10
C SER A 132 -0.07 2.67 -17.99
N GLN A 133 -1.25 3.21 -18.31
CA GLN A 133 -2.10 3.84 -17.29
C GLN A 133 -2.91 2.76 -16.59
N VAL A 134 -2.84 2.74 -15.27
CA VAL A 134 -3.67 1.91 -14.40
C VAL A 134 -4.67 2.81 -13.68
N ASP A 135 -5.95 2.53 -13.86
CA ASP A 135 -7.05 3.23 -13.24
C ASP A 135 -7.69 2.37 -12.16
N PHE A 136 -8.03 3.00 -11.04
CA PHE A 136 -8.63 2.37 -9.88
C PHE A 136 -9.94 3.06 -9.54
N GLU A 137 -10.95 2.26 -9.22
CA GLU A 137 -12.23 2.72 -8.70
C GLU A 137 -12.66 1.85 -7.53
N VAL A 138 -13.02 2.47 -6.42
CA VAL A 138 -13.66 1.84 -5.27
C VAL A 138 -15.01 2.51 -5.04
N THR A 139 -16.09 1.73 -5.07
CA THR A 139 -17.47 2.23 -4.92
C THR A 139 -18.22 1.45 -3.85
N VAL A 140 -18.96 2.16 -3.00
CA VAL A 140 -19.86 1.59 -1.99
C VAL A 140 -21.30 1.61 -2.51
N THR A 141 -21.96 0.46 -2.58
CA THR A 141 -23.38 0.35 -2.97
C THR A 141 -24.02 -0.82 -2.23
N ASP A 142 -25.21 -0.63 -1.65
CA ASP A 142 -25.96 -1.67 -0.94
C ASP A 142 -25.14 -2.47 0.10
N SER A 143 -24.37 -1.74 0.93
CA SER A 143 -23.46 -2.33 1.94
C SER A 143 -22.41 -3.30 1.36
N LYS A 144 -21.97 -3.03 0.13
CA LYS A 144 -20.86 -3.72 -0.53
C LYS A 144 -19.85 -2.71 -1.05
N VAL A 145 -18.59 -3.11 -1.06
CA VAL A 145 -17.50 -2.38 -1.70
C VAL A 145 -17.12 -3.11 -2.97
N THR A 146 -17.18 -2.40 -4.11
CA THR A 146 -16.71 -2.91 -5.40
C THR A 146 -15.42 -2.20 -5.75
N GLN A 147 -14.38 -2.98 -6.02
CA GLN A 147 -13.08 -2.51 -6.48
C GLN A 147 -12.94 -2.88 -7.96
N VAL A 148 -12.54 -1.93 -8.80
CA VAL A 148 -12.29 -2.15 -10.23
C VAL A 148 -10.92 -1.59 -10.58
N VAL A 149 -10.12 -2.42 -11.25
CA VAL A 149 -8.84 -2.03 -11.82
C VAL A 149 -8.94 -2.13 -13.34
N SER A 150 -8.52 -1.08 -14.03
CA SER A 150 -8.41 -1.05 -15.48
C SER A 150 -7.00 -0.70 -15.93
N ILE A 151 -6.57 -1.26 -17.06
CA ILE A 151 -5.32 -0.88 -17.74
C ILE A 151 -5.70 -0.36 -19.11
N ASP A 152 -5.28 0.86 -19.45
CA ASP A 152 -5.61 1.56 -20.70
C ASP A 152 -7.13 1.49 -21.02
N GLY A 153 -7.96 1.70 -19.99
CA GLY A 153 -9.43 1.70 -20.10
C GLY A 153 -10.09 0.32 -20.18
N LYS A 154 -9.35 -0.79 -20.06
CA LYS A 154 -9.91 -2.16 -20.02
C LYS A 154 -9.88 -2.71 -18.61
N VAL A 155 -11.03 -3.16 -18.10
CA VAL A 155 -11.11 -3.82 -16.79
C VAL A 155 -10.30 -5.11 -16.82
N VAL A 156 -9.33 -5.22 -15.90
CA VAL A 156 -8.46 -6.39 -15.75
C VAL A 156 -8.70 -7.13 -14.45
N SER A 157 -9.19 -6.44 -13.42
CA SER A 157 -9.50 -7.03 -12.12
C SER A 157 -10.74 -6.36 -11.52
N LYS A 158 -11.56 -7.16 -10.85
CA LYS A 158 -12.77 -6.70 -10.16
C LYS A 158 -13.07 -7.58 -8.96
N GLU A 159 -13.27 -6.96 -7.81
CA GLU A 159 -13.64 -7.63 -6.57
C GLU A 159 -14.88 -6.97 -5.96
N THR A 160 -15.67 -7.74 -5.23
CA THR A 160 -16.82 -7.19 -4.50
C THR A 160 -16.99 -7.89 -3.17
N ASP A 161 -16.80 -7.14 -2.10
CA ASP A 161 -16.87 -7.63 -0.74
C ASP A 161 -17.98 -6.94 0.04
N LYS A 162 -18.33 -7.54 1.17
CA LYS A 162 -19.23 -6.91 2.13
C LYS A 162 -18.53 -5.70 2.73
N LEU A 163 -19.27 -4.59 2.87
CA LEU A 163 -18.85 -3.45 3.68
C LEU A 163 -18.89 -3.84 5.17
N ASP A 164 -17.76 -3.76 5.86
CA ASP A 164 -17.68 -4.03 7.30
C ASP A 164 -18.14 -2.82 8.13
N SER A 165 -17.80 -1.61 7.70
CA SER A 165 -18.14 -0.32 8.32
C SER A 165 -18.02 0.82 7.30
N ASN A 166 -18.62 1.98 7.59
CA ASN A 166 -18.52 3.14 6.71
C ASN A 166 -17.05 3.53 6.50
N LEU A 167 -16.67 3.80 5.25
CA LEU A 167 -15.30 4.18 4.88
C LEU A 167 -15.05 5.63 5.28
N LEU A 168 -14.09 5.86 6.17
CA LEU A 168 -13.79 7.20 6.71
C LEU A 168 -12.43 7.71 6.26
N TYR A 169 -11.50 6.80 5.99
CA TYR A 169 -10.13 7.11 5.62
C TYR A 169 -9.83 6.63 4.21
N LEU A 170 -9.02 7.41 3.52
CA LEU A 170 -8.31 7.01 2.31
C LEU A 170 -6.84 7.33 2.52
N TYR A 171 -5.97 6.34 2.34
CA TYR A 171 -4.53 6.49 2.58
C TYR A 171 -3.73 5.60 1.64
N SER A 172 -2.49 5.99 1.37
CA SER A 172 -1.59 5.23 0.54
C SER A 172 -0.54 4.49 1.36
N GLY A 173 0.01 3.43 0.77
CA GLY A 173 1.18 2.74 1.29
C GLY A 173 2.18 2.43 0.17
N ASP A 174 3.44 2.76 0.44
CA ASP A 174 4.61 2.21 -0.24
C ASP A 174 5.19 1.14 0.67
N GLU A 175 4.80 -0.10 0.46
CA GLU A 175 5.06 -1.18 1.40
C GLU A 175 6.19 -2.06 0.91
N CYS A 176 7.21 -2.23 1.76
CA CYS A 176 8.33 -3.14 1.56
C CYS A 176 8.24 -4.25 2.60
N TYR A 177 8.39 -5.49 2.13
CA TYR A 177 8.56 -6.64 2.99
C TYR A 177 9.84 -7.37 2.65
N THR A 178 10.65 -7.66 3.67
CA THR A 178 11.83 -8.51 3.55
C THR A 178 12.24 -9.04 4.91
N GLY A 179 12.61 -10.32 4.96
CA GLY A 179 13.28 -10.95 6.11
C GLY A 179 14.80 -10.99 6.01
N SER A 180 15.35 -10.72 4.81
CA SER A 180 16.74 -10.91 4.46
C SER A 180 17.14 -10.03 3.25
N GLY A 181 17.78 -8.90 3.52
CA GLY A 181 18.26 -7.99 2.47
C GLY A 181 17.48 -6.67 2.46
N THR A 182 17.11 -6.19 1.27
CA THR A 182 16.41 -4.92 1.08
C THR A 182 15.50 -4.96 -0.14
N CYS A 183 14.38 -4.25 -0.07
CA CYS A 183 13.53 -3.97 -1.23
C CYS A 183 14.21 -3.08 -2.28
N GLY A 184 15.34 -2.45 -1.95
CA GLY A 184 16.07 -1.55 -2.83
C GLY A 184 15.46 -0.15 -2.83
N THR A 185 15.52 0.51 -3.97
CA THR A 185 15.01 1.88 -4.15
C THR A 185 13.83 1.86 -5.10
N GLN A 186 12.64 2.26 -4.62
CA GLN A 186 11.48 2.51 -5.45
C GLN A 186 11.64 3.88 -6.16
N PRO A 187 11.61 3.92 -7.50
CA PRO A 187 11.59 5.19 -8.23
C PRO A 187 10.35 6.02 -7.89
N GLY A 188 10.52 7.34 -7.81
CA GLY A 188 9.43 8.27 -7.54
C GLY A 188 8.34 8.24 -8.61
N TYR A 189 7.10 8.48 -8.19
CA TYR A 189 5.92 8.33 -9.03
C TYR A 189 4.79 9.30 -8.61
N SER A 190 3.60 9.17 -9.20
CA SER A 190 2.45 10.03 -8.83
C SER A 190 1.14 9.29 -8.92
N TRP A 191 0.33 9.40 -7.86
CA TRP A 191 -1.09 9.10 -7.91
C TRP A 191 -1.83 10.29 -8.52
N ASN A 192 -2.49 10.09 -9.64
CA ASN A 192 -3.10 11.15 -10.45
C ASN A 192 -4.62 11.07 -10.43
N ASN A 193 -5.25 12.21 -10.68
CA ASN A 193 -6.70 12.36 -10.84
C ASN A 193 -7.50 11.78 -9.68
N ILE A 194 -7.03 12.01 -8.45
CA ILE A 194 -7.66 11.47 -7.25
C ILE A 194 -8.98 12.21 -7.02
N THR A 195 -10.08 11.47 -6.97
CA THR A 195 -11.41 12.01 -6.71
C THR A 195 -12.08 11.20 -5.61
N ILE A 196 -12.67 11.89 -4.63
CA ILE A 196 -13.32 11.31 -3.46
C ILE A 196 -14.73 11.87 -3.37
N HIS A 197 -15.72 10.99 -3.31
CA HIS A 197 -17.12 11.36 -3.12
C HIS A 197 -17.57 10.97 -1.71
N LEU A 198 -18.17 11.94 -1.03
CA LEU A 198 -18.75 11.77 0.30
C LEU A 198 -20.27 11.57 0.21
N SER A 199 -20.82 10.85 1.18
CA SER A 199 -22.26 10.60 1.32
C SER A 199 -23.08 11.89 1.51
N GLU A 200 -22.48 12.88 2.18
CA GLU A 200 -23.01 14.22 2.38
C GLU A 200 -21.86 15.23 2.33
N ALA A 201 -22.20 16.52 2.20
CA ALA A 201 -21.19 17.57 2.10
C ALA A 201 -20.44 17.74 3.43
N ASP A 202 -19.11 17.79 3.36
CA ASP A 202 -18.23 18.24 4.43
C ASP A 202 -17.21 19.21 3.84
N THR A 203 -17.38 20.50 4.13
CA THR A 203 -16.50 21.57 3.62
C THR A 203 -15.09 21.53 4.22
N LYS A 204 -14.87 20.78 5.31
CA LYS A 204 -13.58 20.69 6.00
C LYS A 204 -12.78 19.44 5.66
N PHE A 205 -13.36 18.48 4.93
CA PHE A 205 -12.69 17.22 4.63
C PHE A 205 -11.34 17.43 3.92
N GLY A 206 -11.22 18.41 3.02
CA GLY A 206 -9.94 18.72 2.37
C GLY A 206 -8.82 19.17 3.32
N GLU A 207 -9.16 19.68 4.51
CA GLU A 207 -8.18 20.06 5.54
C GLU A 207 -7.55 18.84 6.24
N THR A 208 -8.12 17.66 6.03
CA THR A 208 -7.63 16.41 6.63
C THR A 208 -6.50 15.75 5.84
N LEU A 209 -6.18 16.27 4.64
CA LEU A 209 -5.07 15.74 3.84
C LEU A 209 -3.76 15.95 4.59
N TYR A 210 -3.12 14.86 4.95
CA TYR A 210 -1.78 14.82 5.50
C TYR A 210 -0.84 14.12 4.53
N LEU A 211 0.35 14.68 4.37
CA LEU A 211 1.39 14.15 3.48
C LEU A 211 2.54 13.66 4.36
N TYR A 212 2.93 12.40 4.19
CA TYR A 212 4.16 11.90 4.80
C TYR A 212 5.38 12.58 4.16
N SER A 213 6.56 12.38 4.76
CA SER A 213 7.82 12.82 4.16
C SER A 213 7.91 12.35 2.69
N GLY A 214 8.58 13.11 1.84
CA GLY A 214 8.73 12.79 0.42
C GLY A 214 7.45 12.90 -0.43
N SER A 215 6.31 13.29 0.15
CA SER A 215 5.05 13.44 -0.59
C SER A 215 4.65 14.90 -0.78
N SER A 216 4.08 15.24 -1.93
CA SER A 216 3.66 16.61 -2.25
C SER A 216 2.36 16.68 -3.05
N SER A 217 1.54 17.69 -2.79
CA SER A 217 0.24 17.93 -3.42
C SER A 217 -0.12 19.41 -3.40
N ASN A 218 -0.99 19.83 -4.32
CA ASN A 218 -1.63 21.16 -4.26
C ASN A 218 -2.85 21.19 -3.32
N GLY A 219 -3.14 20.08 -2.63
CA GLY A 219 -4.29 19.92 -1.74
C GLY A 219 -5.55 19.42 -2.45
N LEU A 220 -6.56 19.07 -1.65
CA LEU A 220 -7.88 18.70 -2.15
C LEU A 220 -8.73 19.95 -2.39
N THR A 221 -9.45 19.99 -3.51
CA THR A 221 -10.37 21.06 -3.88
C THR A 221 -11.77 20.52 -4.10
N THR A 222 -12.80 21.37 -3.96
CA THR A 222 -14.19 20.99 -4.17
C THR A 222 -14.95 22.08 -4.93
N SER A 223 -15.84 21.69 -5.83
CA SER A 223 -16.71 22.59 -6.59
C SER A 223 -18.19 22.49 -6.20
N ASP A 224 -18.55 21.53 -5.35
CA ASP A 224 -19.94 21.19 -4.98
C ASP A 224 -20.20 21.34 -3.48
N GLY A 225 -19.39 22.16 -2.80
CA GLY A 225 -19.56 22.48 -1.39
C GLY A 225 -19.06 21.40 -0.44
N GLY A 226 -18.12 20.55 -0.87
CA GLY A 226 -17.50 19.52 -0.04
C GLY A 226 -18.13 18.13 -0.16
N LYS A 227 -18.92 17.88 -1.21
CA LYS A 227 -19.47 16.54 -1.49
C LYS A 227 -18.51 15.72 -2.36
N THR A 228 -17.78 16.38 -3.24
CA THR A 228 -16.73 15.79 -4.07
C THR A 228 -15.44 16.57 -3.86
N TRP A 229 -14.36 15.84 -3.59
CA TRP A 229 -13.01 16.37 -3.39
C TRP A 229 -12.08 15.83 -4.46
N HIS A 230 -11.21 16.69 -4.98
CA HIS A 230 -10.35 16.38 -6.10
C HIS A 230 -8.95 16.96 -5.93
N THR A 231 -7.93 16.20 -6.31
CA THR A 231 -6.57 16.69 -6.56
C THR A 231 -6.03 16.08 -7.85
N ASP A 232 -5.33 16.91 -8.65
CA ASP A 232 -4.74 16.47 -9.91
C ASP A 232 -3.67 15.41 -9.68
N ALA A 233 -2.87 15.56 -8.63
CA ALA A 233 -1.80 14.62 -8.30
C ALA A 233 -1.34 14.71 -6.85
N ILE A 234 -0.93 13.57 -6.31
CA ILE A 234 -0.03 13.46 -5.16
C ILE A 234 1.25 12.80 -5.65
N LYS A 235 2.35 13.54 -5.59
CA LYS A 235 3.67 13.07 -6.03
C LYS A 235 4.39 12.40 -4.87
N ILE A 236 4.94 11.23 -5.14
CA ILE A 236 5.71 10.43 -4.20
C ILE A 236 7.17 10.46 -4.67
N ALA A 237 8.07 10.91 -3.80
CA ALA A 237 9.51 10.90 -4.08
C ALA A 237 10.05 9.46 -4.16
N SER A 238 11.30 9.32 -4.59
CA SER A 238 11.96 8.02 -4.55
C SER A 238 12.13 7.55 -3.10
N ASP A 239 11.92 6.27 -2.84
CA ASP A 239 11.97 5.68 -1.51
C ASP A 239 13.02 4.57 -1.42
N THR A 240 13.82 4.57 -0.36
CA THR A 240 14.82 3.51 -0.06
C THR A 240 14.35 2.54 1.03
N PHE A 241 13.19 2.80 1.64
CA PHE A 241 12.62 2.08 2.77
C PHE A 241 13.53 2.06 4.02
N GLU A 242 14.50 2.99 4.11
CA GLU A 242 15.53 3.01 5.16
C GLU A 242 15.07 3.67 6.47
N ASP A 243 14.01 4.48 6.44
CA ASP A 243 13.60 5.37 7.54
C ASP A 243 12.14 5.18 8.00
N VAL A 244 11.59 3.98 7.87
CA VAL A 244 10.18 3.77 8.26
C VAL A 244 10.06 3.26 9.69
N GLU A 245 9.26 4.00 10.48
CA GLU A 245 8.82 3.69 11.84
C GLU A 245 8.21 2.29 12.04
#